data_AF-A0A969TKC6-F1
#
_entry.id   AF-A0A969TKC6-F1
#
_cell.length_a   1.000
_cell.length_b   1.000
_cell.length_c   1.000
_cell.angle_alpha   90.00
_cell.angle_beta   90.00
_cell.angle_gamma   90.00
#
_symmetry.space_group_name_H-M   'P 1'
#
loop_
_entity.id
_entity.type
_entity.pdbx_description
1 polymer ?
#
loop_
_entity_poly.entity_id
_entity_poly.type
_entity_poly.pdbx_seq_one_letter_code
_entity_poly.pdbx_strand_id
1 'polypeptide(L)'
;MFNPPNPLPQPHQATQSPPILNRKAVRYCHIVLPDLPKPVSAILYGGKLYSYVRLYPTLASAQRATERLMVRGNTVVLTEVRKGLIVWVFESDAQPVSPANPRRPTIR
;
A
#
# COMPACT_ATOMS: atom_id res chain seq x y z
N MET A 1 -31.98 32.02 -24.89
CA MET A 1 -31.42 31.56 -23.59
C MET A 1 -29.99 31.12 -23.84
N PHE A 2 -29.00 31.88 -23.33
CA PHE A 2 -27.59 31.51 -23.44
C PHE A 2 -27.30 30.37 -22.46
N ASN A 3 -26.79 29.26 -22.97
CA ASN A 3 -26.27 28.18 -22.14
C ASN A 3 -24.90 28.64 -21.60
N PRO A 4 -24.63 28.61 -20.29
CA PRO A 4 -23.31 28.98 -19.78
C PRO A 4 -22.27 27.95 -20.25
N PRO A 5 -21.02 28.37 -20.50
CA PRO A 5 -19.96 27.44 -20.84
C PRO A 5 -19.70 26.51 -19.64
N ASN A 6 -19.67 25.21 -19.92
CA ASN A 6 -19.27 24.17 -19.00
C ASN A 6 -17.91 24.54 -18.38
N PRO A 7 -17.71 24.50 -17.05
CA PRO A 7 -16.39 24.80 -16.49
C PRO A 7 -15.39 23.76 -16.98
N LEU A 8 -14.27 24.23 -17.51
CA LEU A 8 -13.12 23.41 -17.89
C LEU A 8 -12.70 22.53 -16.69
N PRO A 9 -12.33 21.25 -16.90
CA PRO A 9 -11.76 20.44 -15.83
C PRO A 9 -10.48 21.10 -15.33
N GLN A 10 -10.46 21.48 -14.07
CA GLN A 10 -9.35 22.18 -13.45
C GLN A 10 -8.18 21.21 -13.15
N PRO A 11 -6.90 21.60 -13.30
CA PRO A 11 -5.73 20.71 -13.18
C PRO A 11 -5.37 20.28 -11.74
N HIS A 12 -6.28 20.37 -10.77
CA HIS A 12 -6.05 19.98 -9.37
C HIS A 12 -6.69 18.66 -8.94
N GLN A 13 -7.19 17.85 -9.89
CA GLN A 13 -7.68 16.52 -9.58
C GLN A 13 -6.52 15.54 -9.35
N ALA A 14 -5.99 15.51 -8.12
CA ALA A 14 -5.60 14.28 -7.40
C ALA A 14 -5.05 14.57 -5.98
N THR A 15 -5.68 15.44 -5.18
CA THR A 15 -5.56 15.36 -3.70
C THR A 15 -6.47 14.26 -3.17
N GLN A 16 -6.52 13.11 -3.84
CA GLN A 16 -7.26 11.97 -3.31
C GLN A 16 -6.48 11.45 -2.12
N SER A 17 -7.09 11.57 -0.94
CA SER A 17 -6.58 10.89 0.24
C SER A 17 -6.40 9.41 -0.09
N PRO A 18 -5.31 8.78 0.36
CA PRO A 18 -5.08 7.36 0.16
C PRO A 18 -6.29 6.55 0.67
N PRO A 19 -6.68 5.46 -0.02
CA PRO A 19 -7.81 4.66 0.43
C PRO A 19 -7.49 4.02 1.78
N ILE A 20 -8.46 4.07 2.69
CA ILE A 20 -8.42 3.36 3.96
C ILE A 20 -9.15 2.03 3.76
N LEU A 21 -8.40 0.94 3.84
CA LEU A 21 -8.85 -0.40 3.54
C LEU A 21 -9.30 -1.13 4.80
N ASN A 22 -10.39 -1.88 4.68
CA ASN A 22 -10.78 -2.83 5.70
C ASN A 22 -9.82 -4.03 5.70
N ARG A 23 -9.55 -4.61 6.88
CA ARG A 23 -8.76 -5.84 7.02
C ARG A 23 -9.21 -6.98 6.11
N LYS A 24 -10.52 -7.11 5.84
CA LYS A 24 -11.07 -8.16 4.96
C LYS A 24 -10.76 -7.93 3.47
N ALA A 25 -10.42 -6.70 3.07
CA ALA A 25 -10.10 -6.35 1.69
C ALA A 25 -8.66 -6.72 1.30
N VAL A 26 -7.82 -7.11 2.26
CA VAL A 26 -6.39 -7.32 2.05
C VAL A 26 -5.97 -8.71 2.51
N ARG A 27 -4.93 -9.28 1.88
CA ARG A 27 -4.27 -10.49 2.37
C ARG A 27 -2.89 -10.15 2.91
N TYR A 28 -2.65 -10.43 4.19
CA TYR A 28 -1.33 -10.25 4.79
C TYR A 28 -0.36 -11.31 4.27
N CYS A 29 0.85 -10.90 3.94
CA CYS A 29 1.92 -11.75 3.45
C CYS A 29 3.30 -11.20 3.84
N HIS A 30 4.35 -11.86 3.36
CA HIS A 30 5.70 -11.32 3.37
C HIS A 30 6.20 -11.21 1.94
N ILE A 31 7.01 -10.19 1.67
CA ILE A 31 7.64 -9.96 0.38
C ILE A 31 9.15 -9.78 0.57
N VAL A 32 9.90 -10.08 -0.48
CA VAL A 32 11.31 -9.72 -0.61
C VAL A 32 11.39 -8.47 -1.48
N LEU A 33 12.18 -7.51 -1.05
CA LEU A 33 12.54 -6.32 -1.82
C LEU A 33 14.00 -6.43 -2.26
N PRO A 34 14.37 -5.97 -3.46
CA PRO A 34 15.76 -6.06 -3.95
C PRO A 34 16.78 -5.44 -3.00
N ASP A 35 16.39 -4.34 -2.35
CA ASP A 35 17.27 -3.54 -1.50
C ASP A 35 17.34 -4.04 -0.04
N LEU A 36 16.50 -5.01 0.33
CA LEU A 36 16.43 -5.50 1.71
C LEU A 36 16.83 -6.98 1.81
N PRO A 37 17.76 -7.31 2.72
CA PRO A 37 18.26 -8.68 2.86
C PRO A 37 17.25 -9.63 3.52
N LYS A 38 16.17 -9.10 4.10
CA LYS A 38 15.17 -9.87 4.84
C LYS A 38 13.77 -9.59 4.31
N PRO A 39 12.89 -10.61 4.32
CA PRO A 39 11.49 -10.40 4.01
C PRO A 39 10.84 -9.36 4.92
N VAL A 40 9.98 -8.53 4.35
CA VAL A 40 9.21 -7.52 5.08
C VAL A 40 7.74 -7.90 5.12
N SER A 41 7.05 -7.48 6.18
CA SER A 41 5.60 -7.63 6.27
C SER A 41 4.92 -6.79 5.19
N ALA A 42 3.92 -7.37 4.56
CA ALA A 42 3.25 -6.78 3.42
C ALA A 42 1.76 -7.15 3.37
N ILE A 43 1.05 -6.48 2.47
CA ILE A 43 -0.29 -6.85 2.05
C ILE A 43 -0.38 -7.01 0.54
N LEU A 44 -1.23 -7.94 0.10
CA LEU A 44 -1.70 -8.05 -1.26
C LEU A 44 -3.09 -7.40 -1.35
N TYR A 45 -3.22 -6.38 -2.19
CA TYR A 45 -4.45 -5.65 -2.44
C TYR A 45 -4.59 -5.33 -3.93
N GLY A 46 -5.72 -5.72 -4.55
CA GLY A 46 -5.94 -5.48 -5.98
C GLY A 46 -4.84 -6.07 -6.89
N GLY A 47 -4.25 -7.21 -6.51
CA GLY A 47 -3.15 -7.85 -7.25
C GLY A 47 -1.78 -7.17 -7.08
N LYS A 48 -1.69 -6.11 -6.27
CA LYS A 48 -0.46 -5.35 -6.01
C LYS A 48 0.05 -5.63 -4.60
N LEU A 49 1.38 -5.62 -4.46
CA LEU A 49 2.07 -5.83 -3.20
C LEU A 49 2.41 -4.48 -2.57
N TYR A 50 2.15 -4.36 -1.27
CA TYR A 50 2.46 -3.16 -0.51
C TYR A 50 3.25 -3.52 0.75
N SER A 51 4.38 -2.86 0.97
CA SER A 51 5.25 -3.06 2.13
C SER A 51 4.73 -2.28 3.35
N TYR A 52 4.97 -2.82 4.54
CA TYR A 52 4.70 -2.14 5.80
C TYR A 52 5.65 -0.96 5.98
N VAL A 53 5.11 0.24 6.16
CA VAL A 53 5.90 1.43 6.54
C VAL A 53 5.87 1.60 8.04
N ARG A 54 4.68 1.89 8.59
CA ARG A 54 4.52 2.21 10.02
C ARG A 54 3.06 2.20 10.47
N LEU A 55 2.85 1.86 11.73
CA LEU A 55 1.60 2.08 12.48
C LEU A 55 1.58 3.49 13.08
N TYR A 56 0.46 4.18 12.89
CA TYR A 56 0.17 5.50 13.43
C TYR A 56 -1.07 5.43 14.33
N PRO A 57 -1.04 6.03 15.53
CA PRO A 57 -2.15 5.93 16.48
C PRO A 57 -3.39 6.72 16.06
N THR A 58 -3.23 7.77 15.23
CA THR A 58 -4.33 8.63 14.81
C THR A 58 -4.34 8.84 13.30
N LEU A 59 -5.53 9.06 12.73
CA LEU A 59 -5.71 9.35 11.31
C LEU A 59 -4.88 10.57 10.87
N ALA A 60 -4.89 11.66 11.66
CA ALA A 60 -4.13 12.86 11.34
C ALA A 60 -2.61 12.61 11.23
N SER A 61 -2.05 11.78 12.13
CA SER A 61 -0.62 11.42 12.06
C SER A 61 -0.31 10.52 10.86
N ALA A 62 -1.21 9.61 10.52
CA ALA A 62 -1.09 8.76 9.33
C ALA A 62 -1.18 9.57 8.04
N GLN A 63 -2.12 10.52 7.96
CA GLN A 63 -2.30 11.41 6.80
C GLN A 63 -1.05 12.24 6.52
N ARG A 64 -0.48 12.89 7.55
CA ARG A 64 0.79 13.65 7.40
C ARG A 64 1.92 12.78 6.87
N ALA A 65 2.00 11.52 7.29
CA ALA A 65 3.01 10.60 6.78
C ALA A 65 2.75 10.23 5.32
N THR A 66 1.49 9.93 4.99
CA THR A 66 1.10 9.58 3.62
C THR A 66 1.30 10.74 2.65
N GLU A 67 0.94 11.97 3.02
CA GLU A 67 1.18 13.16 2.19
C GLU A 67 2.66 13.27 1.81
N ARG A 68 3.57 13.09 2.77
CA ARG A 68 5.02 13.13 2.52
C ARG A 68 5.49 12.01 1.59
N LEU A 69 4.87 10.84 1.67
CA LEU A 69 5.17 9.71 0.79
C LEU A 69 4.62 9.94 -0.63
N MET A 70 3.39 10.45 -0.75
CA MET A 70 2.74 10.74 -2.03
C MET A 70 3.43 11.87 -2.78
N VAL A 71 3.89 12.92 -2.08
CA VAL A 71 4.71 14.00 -2.67
C VAL A 71 6.02 13.46 -3.28
N ARG A 72 6.54 12.34 -2.75
CA ARG A 72 7.72 11.65 -3.30
C ARG A 72 7.39 10.66 -4.43
N GLY A 73 6.14 10.64 -4.91
CA GLY A 73 5.68 9.76 -5.98
C GLY A 73 5.28 8.35 -5.52
N ASN A 74 5.23 8.09 -4.20
CA ASN A 74 4.81 6.77 -3.72
C ASN A 74 3.31 6.60 -3.81
N THR A 75 2.87 5.41 -4.23
CA THR A 75 1.47 5.00 -4.10
C THR A 75 1.26 4.40 -2.71
N VAL A 76 0.28 4.92 -1.98
CA VAL A 76 0.06 4.58 -0.56
C VAL A 76 -1.36 4.12 -0.32
N VAL A 77 -1.53 3.11 0.53
CA VAL A 77 -2.83 2.70 1.08
C VAL A 77 -2.74 2.59 2.60
N LEU A 78 -3.87 2.68 3.29
CA LEU A 78 -3.93 2.48 4.74
C LEU A 78 -4.80 1.28 5.08
N THR A 79 -4.53 0.67 6.23
CA THR A 79 -5.48 -0.27 6.85
C THR A 79 -5.76 0.13 8.28
N GLU A 80 -7.03 0.05 8.70
CA GLU A 80 -7.41 0.24 10.09
C GLU A 80 -7.11 -1.00 10.94
N VAL A 81 -6.56 -0.76 12.12
CA VAL A 81 -6.34 -1.77 13.17
C VAL A 81 -6.79 -1.20 14.51
N ARG A 82 -6.96 -2.07 15.53
CA ARG A 82 -7.40 -1.64 16.87
C ARG A 82 -6.50 -0.55 17.49
N LYS A 83 -5.23 -0.50 17.11
CA LYS A 83 -4.22 0.43 17.64
C LYS A 83 -4.05 1.71 16.79
N GLY A 84 -4.83 1.89 15.72
CA GLY A 84 -4.71 3.03 14.80
C GLY A 84 -4.71 2.61 13.33
N LEU A 85 -3.88 3.24 12.50
CA LEU A 85 -3.79 2.98 11.07
C LEU A 85 -2.38 2.59 10.66
N ILE A 86 -2.28 1.56 9.83
CA ILE A 86 -1.01 1.17 9.22
C ILE A 86 -0.93 1.80 7.84
N VAL A 87 0.20 2.42 7.53
CA VAL A 87 0.55 2.96 6.21
C VAL A 87 1.33 1.90 5.44
N TRP A 88 0.92 1.65 4.19
CA TRP A 88 1.53 0.70 3.28
C TRP A 88 1.93 1.39 1.97
N VAL A 89 3.11 1.10 1.44
CA VAL A 89 3.62 1.67 0.19
C VAL A 89 3.67 0.60 -0.89
N PHE A 90 3.24 0.94 -2.10
CA PHE A 90 3.31 0.04 -3.26
C PHE A 90 4.76 -0.22 -3.64
N GLU A 91 5.06 -1.49 -3.91
CA GLU A 91 6.39 -1.93 -4.29
C GLU A 91 6.31 -2.64 -5.65
N SER A 92 6.82 -1.99 -6.71
CA SER A 92 6.84 -2.55 -8.07
C SER A 92 7.72 -3.79 -8.18
N ASP A 93 8.82 -3.80 -7.44
CA ASP A 93 9.88 -4.81 -7.55
C ASP A 93 9.76 -5.90 -6.47
N ALA A 94 8.70 -5.85 -5.68
CA ALA A 94 8.43 -6.83 -4.64
C ALA A 94 8.10 -8.21 -5.20
N GLN A 95 8.69 -9.24 -4.58
CA GLN A 95 8.35 -10.63 -4.86
C GLN A 95 7.72 -11.27 -3.63
N PRO A 96 6.61 -12.02 -3.78
CA PRO A 96 6.03 -12.75 -2.65
C PRO A 96 7.02 -13.79 -2.15
N VAL A 97 7.16 -13.92 -0.83
CA VAL A 97 7.90 -15.04 -0.24
C VAL A 97 7.13 -16.31 -0.59
N SER A 98 7.65 -17.09 -1.55
CA SER A 98 7.11 -18.41 -1.80
C SER A 98 7.32 -19.27 -0.55
N PRO A 99 6.29 -20.00 -0.07
CA PRO A 99 6.54 -21.04 0.91
C PRO A 99 7.49 -22.03 0.22
N ALA A 100 8.69 -22.20 0.77
CA ALA A 100 9.64 -23.18 0.27
C ALA A 100 8.89 -24.52 0.18
N ASN A 101 8.68 -25.01 -1.04
CA ASN A 101 8.02 -26.29 -1.27
C ASN A 101 8.92 -27.37 -0.65
N PRO A 102 8.52 -28.08 0.42
CA PRO A 102 9.39 -29.09 1.03
C PRO A 102 9.49 -30.37 0.19
N ARG A 103 8.99 -30.39 -1.05
CA ARG A 103 8.92 -31.59 -1.90
C ARG A 103 10.16 -31.72 -2.80
N ARG A 104 11.32 -31.98 -2.20
CA ARG A 104 12.31 -32.87 -2.86
C ARG A 104 12.29 -34.19 -2.11
N PRO A 105 11.82 -35.29 -2.72
CA PRO A 105 12.16 -36.61 -2.22
C PRO A 105 13.66 -36.78 -2.40
N THR A 106 14.41 -36.87 -1.31
CA THR A 106 15.79 -37.37 -1.37
C THR A 106 15.70 -38.84 -1.72
N ILE A 107 15.99 -39.17 -2.98
CA ILE A 107 16.29 -40.54 -3.38
C ILE A 107 17.58 -40.94 -2.64
N ARG A 108 17.48 -41.95 -1.78
CA ARG A 108 18.60 -42.79 -1.35
C ARG A 108 18.23 -44.23 -1.64
#